data_AF-A0A0B1RYR4-F1
#
_entry.id   AF-A0A0B1RYR4-F1
#
_cell.length_a   1.000
_cell.length_b   1.000
_cell.length_c   1.000
_cell.angle_alpha   90.00
_cell.angle_beta   90.00
_cell.angle_gamma   90.00
#
_symmetry.space_group_name_H-M   'P 1'
#
loop_
_entity.id
_entity.type
_entity.pdbx_description
1 polymer ?
#
loop_
_entity_poly.entity_id
_entity_poly.type
_entity_poly.pdbx_seq_one_letter_code
_entity_poly.pdbx_strand_id
1 'polypeptide(L)'
;MTGVGQKKGVNGRGSSGGSFFDGMDGVESFPEVPYSRSDFNDGKCHGNIGSGDYGSNAGNVRNCRLVGLLDLDQSKSYVRGKIIGYLNNLIDIGVAGFRFDASKHMWPGDLGAILAGMKNLRQDVSTCN
;
A
#
# COMPACT_ATOMS: atom_id res chain seq x y z
N MET A 1 -0.76 -6.46 4.46
CA MET A 1 0.22 -5.68 5.24
C MET A 1 1.35 -6.62 5.62
N THR A 2 2.60 -6.28 5.29
CA THR A 2 3.78 -7.09 5.62
C THR A 2 4.68 -6.28 6.53
N GLY A 3 5.01 -6.84 7.68
CA GLY A 3 5.95 -6.24 8.63
C GLY A 3 7.39 -6.44 8.18
N VAL A 4 8.25 -5.49 8.55
CA VAL A 4 9.70 -5.64 8.46
C VAL A 4 10.12 -6.91 9.20
N GLY A 5 11.02 -7.68 8.60
CA GLY A 5 11.48 -8.95 9.14
C GLY A 5 10.56 -10.15 8.86
N GLN A 6 9.45 -9.95 8.15
CA GLN A 6 8.57 -11.05 7.75
C GLN A 6 8.98 -11.61 6.38
N LYS A 7 9.00 -12.94 6.26
CA LYS A 7 9.30 -13.65 5.01
C LYS A 7 8.36 -14.83 4.83
N LYS A 8 7.94 -15.11 3.60
CA LYS A 8 7.10 -16.28 3.31
C LYS A 8 7.77 -17.57 3.79
N GLY A 9 7.01 -18.40 4.50
CA GLY A 9 7.46 -19.71 4.99
C GLY A 9 8.27 -19.67 6.29
N VAL A 10 8.61 -18.48 6.79
CA VAL A 10 9.31 -18.31 8.07
C VAL A 10 8.29 -18.05 9.19
N ASN A 11 8.39 -18.76 10.32
CA ASN A 11 7.49 -18.59 11.48
C ASN A 11 5.99 -18.65 11.11
N GLY A 12 5.61 -19.52 10.17
CA GLY A 12 4.23 -19.67 9.71
C GLY A 12 3.67 -18.47 8.93
N ARG A 13 4.52 -17.52 8.50
CA ARG A 13 4.08 -16.36 7.72
C ARG A 13 3.80 -16.73 6.26
N GLY A 14 2.70 -16.23 5.73
CA GLY A 14 2.28 -16.40 4.34
C GLY A 14 1.59 -15.15 3.82
N SER A 15 1.34 -15.13 2.52
CA SER A 15 0.60 -14.08 1.83
C SER A 15 -0.79 -14.56 1.43
N SER A 16 -1.72 -13.63 1.26
CA SER A 16 -3.01 -13.93 0.63
C SER A 16 -2.77 -14.43 -0.80
N GLY A 17 -3.32 -15.60 -1.14
CA GLY A 17 -3.09 -16.23 -2.44
C GLY A 17 -1.72 -16.90 -2.61
N GLY A 18 -0.86 -16.89 -1.58
CA GLY A 18 0.38 -17.68 -1.57
C GLY A 18 1.51 -17.14 -2.45
N SER A 19 1.50 -15.88 -2.88
CA SER A 19 2.64 -15.22 -3.54
C SER A 19 3.90 -15.18 -2.68
N PHE A 20 5.09 -15.23 -3.27
CA PHE A 20 6.34 -15.05 -2.54
C PHE A 20 6.49 -13.61 -2.00
N PHE A 21 7.19 -13.47 -0.88
CA PHE A 21 7.69 -12.18 -0.42
C PHE A 21 8.86 -12.38 0.56
N ASP A 22 9.74 -11.37 0.60
CA ASP A 22 10.81 -11.24 1.57
C ASP A 22 10.86 -9.79 2.07
N GLY A 23 10.20 -9.54 3.21
CA GLY A 23 10.13 -8.23 3.86
C GLY A 23 11.23 -8.01 4.90
N MET A 24 12.33 -8.75 4.84
CA MET A 24 13.50 -8.49 5.69
C MET A 24 14.06 -7.09 5.42
N ASP A 25 14.53 -6.42 6.47
CA ASP A 25 15.08 -5.07 6.37
C ASP A 25 16.27 -5.03 5.41
N GLY A 26 16.19 -4.19 4.38
CA GLY A 26 17.17 -4.09 3.31
C GLY A 26 16.96 -5.03 2.11
N VAL A 27 15.94 -5.90 2.15
CA VAL A 27 15.53 -6.77 1.03
C VAL A 27 14.25 -6.27 0.37
N GLU A 28 13.15 -6.18 1.14
CA GLU A 28 11.83 -5.68 0.71
C GLU A 28 11.40 -6.13 -0.71
N SER A 29 11.37 -7.44 -0.96
CA SER A 29 11.09 -8.04 -2.27
C SER A 29 9.69 -8.66 -2.34
N PHE A 30 8.90 -8.23 -3.34
CA PHE A 30 7.54 -8.70 -3.61
C PHE A 30 7.37 -8.94 -5.12
N PRO A 31 7.95 -10.02 -5.68
CA PRO A 31 8.15 -10.19 -7.12
C PRO A 31 6.86 -10.33 -7.93
N GLU A 32 5.75 -10.77 -7.33
CA GLU A 32 4.47 -10.92 -8.01
C GLU A 32 3.76 -9.57 -8.25
N VAL A 33 4.09 -8.52 -7.48
CA VAL A 33 3.60 -7.15 -7.74
C VAL A 33 4.53 -6.38 -8.70
N PRO A 34 5.65 -6.97 -9.10
CA PRO A 34 7.02 -6.68 -8.65
C PRO A 34 7.25 -5.35 -7.91
N TYR A 35 7.20 -5.35 -6.58
CA TYR A 35 7.84 -4.30 -5.78
C TYR A 35 9.22 -4.75 -5.29
N SER A 36 10.10 -3.77 -5.18
CA SER A 36 11.45 -3.88 -4.65
C SER A 36 11.64 -2.87 -3.52
N ARG A 37 12.78 -2.93 -2.82
CA ARG A 37 13.15 -1.95 -1.80
C ARG A 37 12.99 -0.50 -2.23
N SER A 38 13.25 -0.16 -3.49
CA SER A 38 13.09 1.22 -3.95
C SER A 38 11.64 1.70 -3.95
N ASP A 39 10.65 0.80 -3.88
CA ASP A 39 9.23 1.16 -3.89
C ASP A 39 8.68 1.50 -2.50
N PHE A 40 9.54 1.47 -1.47
CA PHE A 40 9.20 1.80 -0.09
C PHE A 40 9.82 3.13 0.36
N ASN A 41 9.24 3.73 1.41
CA ASN A 41 9.64 5.02 1.94
C ASN A 41 10.92 4.98 2.80
N ASP A 42 11.71 3.90 2.78
CA ASP A 42 12.92 3.78 3.62
C ASP A 42 13.93 4.90 3.36
N GLY A 43 13.99 5.43 2.13
CA GLY A 43 14.82 6.59 1.82
C GLY A 43 14.32 7.92 2.40
N LYS A 44 13.04 8.00 2.79
CA LYS A 44 12.43 9.17 3.45
C LYS A 44 12.36 9.00 4.97
N CYS A 45 12.03 7.80 5.43
CA CYS A 45 12.01 7.43 6.85
C CYS A 45 12.24 5.93 7.04
N HIS A 46 13.45 5.57 7.47
CA HIS A 46 13.80 4.20 7.83
C HIS A 46 13.53 3.94 9.32
N GLY A 47 12.26 3.93 9.71
CA GLY A 47 11.87 3.77 11.12
C GLY A 47 10.37 3.71 11.34
N ASN A 48 9.97 3.47 12.59
CA ASN A 48 8.56 3.45 12.98
C ASN A 48 8.05 4.86 13.29
N ILE A 49 6.75 5.07 13.07
CA ILE A 49 6.05 6.25 13.59
C ILE A 49 6.16 6.24 15.12
N GLY A 50 6.68 7.32 15.69
CA GLY A 50 6.71 7.56 17.13
C GLY A 50 5.37 8.08 17.65
N SER A 51 5.08 7.86 18.93
CA SER A 51 3.83 8.34 19.55
C SER A 51 3.69 9.87 19.48
N GLY A 52 4.80 10.60 19.62
CA GLY A 52 4.82 12.07 19.51
C GLY A 52 4.48 12.59 18.12
N ASP A 53 4.76 11.83 17.06
CA ASP A 53 4.59 12.28 15.67
C ASP A 53 3.14 12.59 15.34
N TYR A 54 2.18 11.89 15.95
CA TYR A 54 0.76 12.12 15.73
C TYR A 54 0.28 13.51 16.16
N GLY A 55 1.00 14.16 17.07
CA GLY A 55 0.70 15.52 17.52
C GLY A 55 1.59 16.59 16.92
N SER A 56 2.77 16.23 16.39
CA SER A 56 3.82 17.20 16.04
C SER A 56 4.44 17.06 14.66
N ASN A 57 4.29 15.90 13.99
CA ASN A 57 4.98 15.61 12.74
C ASN A 57 4.14 14.74 11.79
N ALA A 58 3.31 15.40 10.99
CA ALA A 58 2.51 14.73 9.95
C ALA A 58 3.36 14.06 8.85
N GLY A 59 4.61 14.52 8.64
CA GLY A 59 5.53 13.91 7.69
C GLY A 59 5.93 12.51 8.11
N ASN A 60 6.31 12.33 9.38
CA ASN A 60 6.61 11.01 9.93
C ASN A 60 5.38 10.09 9.89
N VAL A 61 4.20 10.60 10.27
CA VAL A 61 2.94 9.82 10.25
C VAL A 61 2.62 9.25 8.86
N ARG A 62 3.10 9.89 7.78
CA ARG A 62 2.80 9.53 6.37
C ARG A 62 3.95 8.91 5.59
N ASN A 63 5.16 8.87 6.16
CA ASN A 63 6.35 8.32 5.48
C ASN A 63 7.05 7.23 6.30
N CYS A 64 6.80 7.13 7.61
CA CYS A 64 7.41 6.12 8.47
C CYS A 64 6.50 4.90 8.62
N ARG A 65 7.10 3.79 9.04
CA ARG A 65 6.45 2.49 9.18
C ARG A 65 5.39 2.52 10.30
N LEU A 66 4.14 2.23 9.95
CA LEU A 66 3.07 2.08 10.93
C LEU A 66 3.27 0.76 11.69
N VAL A 67 3.69 0.83 12.96
CA VAL A 67 3.94 -0.34 13.83
C VAL A 67 4.81 -1.44 13.18
N GLY A 68 5.82 -1.04 12.40
CA GLY A 68 6.74 -1.96 11.74
C GLY A 68 6.26 -2.48 10.39
N LEU A 69 5.15 -2.00 9.85
CA LEU A 69 4.70 -2.33 8.51
C LEU A 69 5.53 -1.60 7.45
N LEU A 70 5.95 -2.32 6.41
CA LEU A 70 6.63 -1.74 5.26
C LEU A 70 5.72 -0.72 4.57
N ASP A 71 6.24 0.50 4.40
CA ASP A 71 5.48 1.66 3.94
C ASP A 71 5.78 1.98 2.48
N LEU A 72 4.79 1.86 1.59
CA LEU A 72 4.95 2.07 0.16
C LEU A 72 5.12 3.56 -0.17
N ASP A 73 6.06 3.87 -1.07
CA ASP A 73 6.25 5.22 -1.57
C ASP A 73 5.22 5.58 -2.66
N GLN A 74 4.05 6.02 -2.21
CA GLN A 74 2.94 6.41 -3.09
C GLN A 74 3.20 7.72 -3.85
N SER A 75 4.30 8.44 -3.60
CA SER A 75 4.67 9.59 -4.43
C SER A 75 5.15 9.15 -5.82
N LYS A 76 5.53 7.87 -5.98
CA LYS A 76 5.97 7.30 -7.25
C LYS A 76 4.78 6.90 -8.12
N SER A 77 4.80 7.33 -9.37
CA SER A 77 3.80 6.95 -10.38
C SER A 77 3.73 5.42 -10.57
N TYR A 78 4.86 4.72 -10.49
CA TYR A 78 4.91 3.26 -10.56
C TYR A 78 4.08 2.59 -9.46
N VAL A 79 4.30 2.98 -8.20
CA VAL A 79 3.57 2.45 -7.03
C VAL A 79 2.08 2.75 -7.15
N ARG A 80 1.70 3.98 -7.49
CA ARG A 80 0.30 4.33 -7.73
C ARG A 80 -0.31 3.52 -8.87
N GLY A 81 0.43 3.34 -9.98
CA GLY A 81 -0.04 2.55 -11.12
C GLY A 81 -0.37 1.11 -10.77
N LYS A 82 0.43 0.47 -9.92
CA LYS A 82 0.16 -0.89 -9.41
C LYS A 82 -1.09 -0.94 -8.52
N ILE A 83 -1.27 0.03 -7.62
CA ILE A 83 -2.46 0.15 -6.78
C ILE A 83 -3.71 0.39 -7.64
N ILE A 84 -3.65 1.34 -8.57
CA ILE A 84 -4.74 1.65 -9.50
C ILE A 84 -5.11 0.43 -10.33
N GLY A 85 -4.14 -0.32 -10.86
CA GLY A 85 -4.39 -1.54 -11.62
C GLY A 85 -5.15 -2.59 -10.80
N TYR A 86 -4.77 -2.79 -9.54
CA TYR A 86 -5.49 -3.67 -8.62
C TYR A 86 -6.93 -3.20 -8.35
N LEU A 87 -7.12 -1.93 -8.02
CA LEU A 87 -8.45 -1.36 -7.74
C LEU A 87 -9.36 -1.41 -8.98
N ASN A 88 -8.82 -1.11 -10.16
CA ASN A 88 -9.55 -1.17 -11.42
C ASN A 88 -9.96 -2.60 -11.78
N ASN A 89 -9.09 -3.59 -11.54
CA ASN A 89 -9.48 -4.99 -11.72
C ASN A 89 -10.65 -5.40 -10.80
N LEU A 90 -10.67 -4.91 -9.55
CA LEU A 90 -11.82 -5.15 -8.65
C LEU A 90 -13.10 -4.46 -9.12
N ILE A 91 -12.99 -3.25 -9.67
CA ILE A 91 -14.13 -2.57 -10.31
C ILE A 91 -14.64 -3.39 -11.49
N ASP A 92 -13.75 -3.90 -12.34
CA ASP A 92 -14.11 -4.76 -13.49
C ASP A 92 -14.78 -6.07 -13.03
N ILE A 93 -14.45 -6.57 -11.83
CA ILE A 93 -15.12 -7.73 -11.21
C ILE A 93 -16.53 -7.36 -10.71
N GLY A 94 -16.76 -6.11 -10.31
CA GLY A 94 -18.08 -5.58 -9.97
C GLY A 94 -18.22 -5.06 -8.54
N VAL A 95 -17.12 -4.69 -7.87
CA VAL A 95 -17.23 -4.03 -6.55
C VAL A 95 -17.80 -2.61 -6.71
N ALA A 96 -18.64 -2.18 -5.76
CA ALA A 96 -19.27 -0.86 -5.78
C ALA A 96 -18.44 0.24 -5.08
N GLY A 97 -17.34 -0.12 -4.40
CA GLY A 97 -16.51 0.83 -3.68
C GLY A 97 -15.43 0.18 -2.83
N PHE A 98 -14.66 1.03 -2.14
CA PHE A 98 -13.49 0.63 -1.37
C PHE A 98 -13.45 1.30 -0.01
N ARG A 99 -13.08 0.54 1.01
CA ARG A 99 -12.54 1.09 2.26
C ARG A 99 -11.02 1.21 2.10
N PHE A 100 -10.50 2.43 2.05
CA PHE A 100 -9.06 2.67 2.06
C PHE A 100 -8.52 2.51 3.49
N ASP A 101 -7.78 1.42 3.71
CA ASP A 101 -7.15 1.13 5.00
C ASP A 101 -6.01 2.11 5.29
N ALA A 102 -5.80 2.43 6.57
CA ALA A 102 -4.73 3.29 7.05
C ALA A 102 -4.62 4.69 6.36
N SER A 103 -5.70 5.26 5.80
CA SER A 103 -5.64 6.50 5.02
C SER A 103 -5.02 7.72 5.73
N LYS A 104 -5.02 7.76 7.07
CA LYS A 104 -4.30 8.79 7.86
C LYS A 104 -2.80 8.82 7.53
N HIS A 105 -2.24 7.67 7.20
CA HIS A 105 -0.83 7.43 6.92
C HIS A 105 -0.47 7.62 5.45
N MET A 106 -1.39 8.15 4.63
CA MET A 106 -1.14 8.47 3.24
C MET A 106 -1.20 9.98 3.04
N TRP A 107 -0.43 10.50 2.09
CA TRP A 107 -0.58 11.89 1.68
C TRP A 107 -1.92 12.07 0.95
N PRO A 108 -2.72 13.10 1.28
CA PRO A 108 -3.97 13.36 0.57
C PRO A 108 -3.79 13.54 -0.94
N GLY A 109 -2.66 14.12 -1.37
CA GLY A 109 -2.34 14.27 -2.79
C GLY A 109 -2.09 12.94 -3.50
N ASP A 110 -1.40 11.99 -2.86
CA ASP A 110 -1.14 10.67 -3.44
C ASP A 110 -2.41 9.83 -3.50
N LEU A 111 -3.22 9.87 -2.43
CA LEU A 111 -4.55 9.26 -2.43
C LEU A 111 -5.45 9.87 -3.50
N GLY A 112 -5.45 11.20 -3.64
CA GLY A 112 -6.19 11.90 -4.68
C GLY A 112 -5.78 11.46 -6.09
N ALA A 113 -4.48 11.29 -6.34
CA ALA A 113 -3.98 10.78 -7.61
C ALA A 113 -4.37 9.32 -7.89
N ILE A 114 -4.42 8.47 -6.86
CA ILE A 114 -4.94 7.09 -6.97
C ILE A 114 -6.41 7.12 -7.34
N LEU A 115 -7.24 7.88 -6.60
CA LEU A 115 -8.67 8.00 -6.84
C LEU A 115 -8.97 8.53 -8.25
N ALA A 116 -8.22 9.54 -8.71
CA ALA A 116 -8.38 10.10 -10.05
C ALA A 116 -8.00 9.12 -11.19
N GLY A 117 -7.16 8.12 -10.90
CA GLY A 117 -6.77 7.09 -11.87
C GLY A 117 -7.72 5.89 -11.93
N MET A 118 -8.75 5.85 -11.07
CA MET A 118 -9.69 4.74 -11.02
C MET A 118 -10.77 4.85 -12.10
N LYS A 119 -11.28 3.70 -12.54
CA LYS A 119 -12.44 3.60 -13.43
C LYS A 119 -13.71 4.02 -12.69
N ASN A 120 -14.72 4.41 -13.47
CA ASN A 120 -16.09 4.42 -12.98
C ASN A 120 -16.57 2.99 -12.73
N LEU A 121 -17.59 2.84 -11.88
CA LEU A 121 -18.27 1.57 -11.69
C LEU A 121 -18.80 1.03 -13.02
N ARG A 122 -18.85 -0.29 -13.15
CA ARG A 122 -19.57 -0.90 -14.26
C ARG A 122 -21.04 -0.50 -14.21
N GLN A 123 -21.64 -0.40 -15.40
CA GLN A 123 -23.02 0.08 -15.53
C GLN A 123 -24.03 -0.81 -14.78
N ASP A 124 -23.84 -2.13 -14.81
CA ASP A 124 -24.69 -3.10 -14.12
C ASP A 124 -24.62 -3.01 -12.59
N VAL A 125 -23.56 -2.39 -12.04
CA VAL A 125 -23.40 -2.13 -10.59
C VAL A 125 -23.91 -0.74 -10.23
N SER A 126 -23.79 0.23 -11.14
CA SER A 126 -24.16 1.63 -10.88
C SER A 126 -25.65 1.94 -11.10
N THR A 127 -26.37 1.09 -11.83
CA THR A 127 -27.82 1.24 -12.03
C THR A 127 -28.58 0.12 -11.35
N CYS A 128 -29.46 0.46 -10.40
CA CYS A 128 -30.48 -0.45 -9.89
C CYS A 128 -31.58 -0.63 -10.95
N ASN A 129 -31.42 -1.57 -11.88
CA ASN A 129 -32.48 -2.05 -12.76
C ASN A 129 -32.75 -3.53 -12.50
#